data_AF-A0A7J5U2B2-F1
#
_entry.id   AF-A0A7J5U2B2-F1
#
_cell.length_a   1.000
_cell.length_b   1.000
_cell.length_c   1.000
_cell.angle_alpha   90.00
_cell.angle_beta   90.00
_cell.angle_gamma   90.00
#
_symmetry.space_group_name_H-M   'P 1'
#
loop_
_entity.id
_entity.type
_entity.pdbx_description
1 polymer ?
#
loop_
_entity_poly.entity_id
_entity_poly.type
_entity_poly.pdbx_seq_one_letter_code
_entity_poly.pdbx_strand_id
1 'polypeptide(L)'
;MGHTFEELFTRLSAIEAGQKEIRALLINRLTSPQSSTHLPRIGSKKDIQAVTGWPDGTIYAKVAQMPSGIVIRGRSKRLLFDLDKFEQWIKTAV
;
A
#
# COMPACT_ATOMS: atom_id res chain seq x y z
N MET A 1 1.98 40.56 -33.83
CA MET A 1 0.89 41.20 -33.08
C MET A 1 1.13 40.91 -31.60
N GLY A 2 1.43 41.94 -30.80
CA GLY A 2 1.78 41.76 -29.39
C GLY A 2 0.53 41.52 -28.55
N HIS A 3 0.59 40.58 -27.61
CA HIS A 3 -0.45 40.39 -26.60
C HIS A 3 -0.56 41.65 -25.75
N THR A 4 -1.78 42.13 -25.50
CA THR A 4 -1.98 43.27 -24.61
C THR A 4 -1.71 42.84 -23.17
N PHE A 5 -1.27 43.78 -22.33
CA PHE A 5 -1.00 43.52 -20.92
C PHE A 5 -2.23 42.92 -20.20
N GLU A 6 -3.43 43.40 -20.54
CA GLU A 6 -4.70 42.85 -20.03
C GLU A 6 -4.91 41.38 -20.40
N GLU A 7 -4.54 40.98 -21.62
CA GLU A 7 -4.65 39.60 -22.07
C GLU A 7 -3.69 38.67 -21.30
N LEU A 8 -2.46 39.15 -21.02
CA LEU A 8 -1.49 38.43 -20.20
C LEU A 8 -1.93 38.33 -18.74
N PHE A 9 -2.49 39.41 -18.18
CA PHE A 9 -2.99 39.44 -16.81
C PHE A 9 -4.16 38.47 -16.63
N THR A 10 -5.10 38.44 -17.59
CA THR A 10 -6.26 37.53 -17.58
C THR A 10 -5.82 36.07 -17.61
N ARG A 11 -4.83 35.74 -18.45
CA ARG A 11 -4.27 34.39 -18.53
C ARG A 11 -3.54 33.98 -17.24
N LEU A 12 -2.78 34.90 -16.63
CA LEU A 12 -2.12 34.65 -15.35
C LEU A 12 -3.14 34.38 -14.24
N SER A 13 -4.20 35.18 -14.13
CA SER A 13 -5.25 34.96 -13.14
C SER A 13 -5.97 33.62 -13.32
N ALA A 14 -6.21 33.20 -14.57
CA ALA A 14 -6.81 31.89 -14.86
C ALA A 14 -5.89 30.73 -14.45
N ILE A 15 -4.58 30.85 -14.67
CA ILE A 15 -3.59 29.85 -14.25
C ILE A 15 -3.53 29.76 -12.72
N GLU A 16 -3.54 30.90 -12.01
CA GLU A 16 -3.56 30.92 -10.55
C GLU A 16 -4.83 30.30 -9.96
N ALA A 17 -5.99 30.54 -10.58
CA ALA A 17 -7.25 29.90 -10.20
C ALA A 17 -7.17 28.37 -10.38
N GLY A 18 -6.68 27.91 -11.54
CA GLY A 18 -6.49 26.47 -11.80
C GLY A 18 -5.51 25.81 -10.82
N GLN A 19 -4.44 26.50 -10.42
CA GLN A 19 -3.52 25.99 -9.41
C GLN A 19 -4.18 25.83 -8.03
N LYS A 20 -5.06 26.75 -7.63
CA LYS A 20 -5.81 26.65 -6.38
C LYS A 20 -6.79 25.46 -6.39
N GLU A 21 -7.48 25.24 -7.51
CA GLU A 21 -8.37 24.09 -7.68
C GLU A 21 -7.62 22.76 -7.62
N ILE A 22 -6.47 22.64 -8.30
CA ILE A 22 -5.64 21.43 -8.27
C ILE A 22 -5.17 21.13 -6.83
N ARG A 23 -4.74 22.16 -6.08
CA ARG A 23 -4.37 22.00 -4.67
C ARG A 23 -5.55 21.54 -3.81
N ALA A 24 -6.73 22.11 -4.01
CA ALA A 24 -7.94 21.71 -3.29
C ALA A 24 -8.33 20.26 -3.59
N LEU A 25 -8.24 19.82 -4.85
CA LEU A 25 -8.50 18.44 -5.26
C LEU A 25 -7.49 17.46 -4.66
N LEU A 26 -6.21 17.83 -4.60
CA LEU A 26 -5.18 17.01 -3.96
C LEU A 26 -5.41 16.85 -2.46
N ILE A 27 -5.75 17.94 -1.77
CA ILE A 27 -6.09 17.90 -0.34
C ILE A 27 -7.31 17.01 -0.14
N ASN A 28 -8.37 17.18 -0.93
CA ASN A 28 -9.58 16.35 -0.83
C ASN A 28 -9.32 14.87 -1.16
N ARG A 29 -8.37 14.54 -2.04
CA ARG A 29 -7.96 13.13 -2.26
C ARG A 29 -7.20 12.54 -1.07
N LEU A 30 -6.43 13.36 -0.36
CA LEU A 30 -5.67 12.94 0.83
C LEU A 30 -6.55 12.86 2.08
N THR A 31 -7.59 13.70 2.17
CA THR A 31 -8.52 13.75 3.31
C THR A 31 -9.80 12.98 3.09
N SER A 32 -10.13 12.59 1.85
CA SER A 32 -11.20 11.63 1.59
C SER A 32 -10.87 10.36 2.37
N PRO A 33 -11.73 9.90 3.29
CA PRO A 33 -11.55 8.62 3.93
C PRO A 33 -11.68 7.58 2.81
N GLN A 34 -10.53 7.18 2.25
CA GLN A 34 -10.46 5.98 1.45
C GLN A 34 -11.08 4.91 2.33
N SER A 35 -12.22 4.37 1.90
CA SER A 35 -12.81 3.13 2.40
C SER A 35 -11.65 2.27 2.88
N SER A 36 -11.56 2.10 4.20
CA SER A 36 -10.42 1.49 4.88
C SER A 36 -10.30 0.06 4.40
N THR A 37 -9.69 -0.09 3.23
CA THR A 37 -9.20 -1.34 2.71
C THR A 37 -8.04 -1.59 3.64
N HIS A 38 -8.31 -2.33 4.71
CA HIS A 38 -7.34 -2.65 5.74
C HIS A 38 -6.12 -3.20 5.00
N LEU A 39 -5.07 -2.37 4.88
CA LEU A 39 -3.88 -2.79 4.16
C LEU A 39 -3.34 -3.97 4.97
N PRO A 40 -3.13 -5.13 4.32
CA PRO A 40 -2.71 -6.32 5.05
C PRO A 40 -1.41 -6.00 5.76
N ARG A 41 -1.30 -6.34 7.05
CA ARG A 41 -0.04 -6.19 7.77
C ARG A 41 0.97 -7.15 7.15
N ILE A 42 1.98 -6.61 6.47
CA ILE A 42 2.98 -7.43 5.77
C ILE A 42 4.14 -7.72 6.71
N GLY A 43 4.44 -9.01 6.89
CA GLY A 43 5.59 -9.51 7.65
C GLY A 43 6.62 -10.19 6.76
N SER A 44 7.87 -10.19 7.21
CA SER A 44 8.97 -10.94 6.61
C SER A 44 9.06 -12.37 7.16
N LYS A 45 9.86 -13.22 6.51
CA LYS A 45 10.24 -14.54 7.05
C LYS A 45 10.69 -14.48 8.52
N LYS A 46 11.49 -13.47 8.90
CA LYS A 46 12.01 -13.34 10.27
C LYS A 46 10.91 -13.06 11.29
N ASP A 47 9.91 -12.27 10.92
CA ASP A 47 8.78 -11.95 11.78
C ASP A 47 7.94 -13.20 12.05
N ILE A 48 7.69 -14.00 11.01
CA ILE A 48 7.02 -15.30 11.14
C ILE A 48 7.81 -16.24 12.05
N GLN A 49 9.14 -16.28 11.92
CA GLN A 49 9.98 -17.12 12.78
C GLN A 49 9.98 -16.66 14.23
N ALA A 50 9.99 -15.36 14.48
CA ALA A 50 9.89 -14.81 15.83
C ALA A 50 8.56 -15.19 16.49
N VAL A 51 7.46 -15.19 15.73
CA VAL A 51 6.12 -15.55 16.23
C VAL A 51 5.97 -17.07 16.41
N THR A 52 6.53 -17.87 15.52
CA THR A 52 6.32 -19.33 15.51
C THR A 52 7.42 -20.16 16.17
N GLY A 53 8.62 -19.61 16.35
CA GLY A 53 9.80 -20.34 16.77
C GLY A 53 10.32 -21.36 15.74
N TRP A 54 9.89 -21.30 14.48
CA TRP A 54 10.24 -22.30 13.48
C TRP A 54 11.73 -22.26 13.06
N PRO A 55 12.41 -23.43 12.96
CA PRO A 55 13.79 -23.51 12.48
C PRO A 55 13.96 -23.01 11.04
N ASP A 56 15.14 -22.50 10.72
CA ASP A 56 15.40 -21.74 9.49
C ASP A 56 15.19 -22.51 8.17
N GLY A 57 15.30 -23.84 8.23
CA GLY A 57 15.05 -24.76 7.11
C GLY A 57 13.59 -25.21 6.94
N THR A 58 12.73 -25.00 7.93
CA THR A 58 11.36 -25.54 7.92
C THR A 58 10.35 -24.59 7.29
N ILE A 59 10.69 -23.31 7.13
CA ILE A 59 9.77 -22.29 6.64
C ILE A 59 9.20 -22.62 5.27
N TYR A 60 10.02 -23.14 4.34
CA TYR A 60 9.58 -23.44 2.98
C TYR A 60 8.62 -24.63 2.95
N ALA A 61 8.86 -25.64 3.80
CA ALA A 61 7.95 -26.77 3.97
C ALA A 61 6.60 -26.31 4.56
N LYS A 62 6.62 -25.39 5.53
CA LYS A 62 5.41 -24.81 6.11
C LYS A 62 4.66 -23.92 5.13
N VAL A 63 5.37 -23.12 4.33
CA VAL A 63 4.79 -22.31 3.25
C VAL A 63 4.06 -23.18 2.22
N ALA A 64 4.56 -24.39 1.94
CA ALA A 64 3.87 -25.31 1.03
C ALA A 64 2.53 -25.83 1.60
N GLN A 65 2.37 -25.82 2.92
CA GLN A 65 1.14 -26.23 3.61
C GLN A 65 0.17 -25.06 3.86
N MET A 66 0.59 -23.82 3.60
CA MET A 66 -0.24 -22.64 3.83
C MET A 66 -1.28 -22.46 2.73
N PRO A 67 -2.51 -22.04 3.07
CA PRO A 67 -3.51 -21.66 2.08
C PRO A 67 -3.08 -20.43 1.26
N SER A 68 -3.66 -20.32 0.06
CA SER A 68 -3.40 -19.22 -0.85
C SER A 68 -3.74 -17.87 -0.22
N GLY A 69 -2.87 -16.87 -0.43
CA GLY A 69 -3.09 -15.51 0.05
C GLY A 69 -2.44 -15.19 1.40
N ILE A 70 -1.90 -16.18 2.12
CA ILE A 70 -1.01 -15.93 3.27
C ILE A 70 0.37 -15.48 2.80
N VAL A 71 0.94 -16.17 1.80
CA VAL A 71 2.24 -15.79 1.24
C VAL A 71 2.05 -14.90 0.01
N ILE A 72 2.61 -13.70 0.09
CA ILE A 72 2.60 -12.71 -0.98
C ILE A 72 3.76 -13.03 -1.92
N ARG A 73 3.46 -13.69 -3.03
CA ARG A 73 4.44 -14.06 -4.06
C ARG A 73 4.59 -12.91 -5.07
N GLY A 74 5.56 -12.04 -4.82
CA GLY A 74 5.96 -11.00 -5.75
C GLY A 74 7.04 -11.46 -6.75
N ARG A 75 7.56 -10.53 -7.56
CA ARG A 75 8.73 -10.77 -8.43
C ARG A 75 10.04 -10.98 -7.66
N SER A 76 10.05 -10.65 -6.36
CA SER A 76 11.20 -10.80 -5.48
C SER A 76 11.26 -12.22 -4.90
N LYS A 77 12.48 -12.76 -4.73
CA LYS A 77 12.70 -14.03 -4.02
C LYS A 77 12.43 -13.93 -2.51
N ARG A 78 12.12 -12.74 -1.99
CA ARG A 78 11.80 -12.54 -0.57
C ARG A 78 10.40 -13.07 -0.27
N LEU A 79 10.29 -13.89 0.76
CA LEU A 79 9.01 -14.31 1.31
C LEU A 79 8.41 -13.18 2.13
N LEU A 80 7.26 -12.71 1.68
CA LEU A 80 6.41 -11.75 2.37
C LEU A 80 5.11 -12.44 2.75
N PHE A 81 4.57 -12.10 3.92
CA PHE A 81 3.42 -12.76 4.51
C PHE A 81 2.35 -11.73 4.88
N ASP A 82 1.10 -12.05 4.60
CA ASP A 82 -0.07 -11.37 5.13
C ASP A 82 -0.28 -11.87 6.57
N LEU A 83 0.12 -11.05 7.55
CA LEU A 83 0.15 -11.42 8.97
C LEU A 83 -1.25 -11.67 9.51
N ASP A 84 -2.25 -10.92 9.05
CA ASP A 84 -3.61 -11.05 9.55
C ASP A 84 -4.20 -12.43 9.18
N LYS A 85 -4.00 -12.86 7.93
CA LYS A 85 -4.38 -14.22 7.50
C LYS A 85 -3.51 -15.31 8.11
N PHE A 86 -2.23 -15.03 8.32
CA PHE A 86 -1.33 -15.95 8.97
C PHE A 86 -1.75 -16.23 10.42
N GLU A 87 -2.05 -15.19 11.20
CA GLU A 87 -2.53 -15.31 12.57
C GLU A 87 -3.86 -16.05 12.64
N GLN A 88 -4.79 -15.77 11.72
CA GLN A 88 -6.05 -16.51 11.61
C GLN A 88 -5.79 -18.00 11.34
N TRP A 89 -4.93 -18.31 10.37
CA TRP A 89 -4.61 -19.68 10.02
C TRP A 89 -3.95 -20.43 11.18
N ILE A 90 -3.00 -19.84 11.91
CA ILE A 90 -2.41 -20.49 13.09
C ILE A 90 -3.46 -20.74 14.17
N LYS A 91 -4.38 -19.80 14.42
CA LYS A 91 -5.44 -19.99 15.42
C LYS A 91 -6.41 -21.12 15.05
N THR A 92 -6.57 -21.41 13.75
CA THR A 92 -7.46 -22.46 13.26
C THR A 92 -6.77 -23.80 13.00
N ALA A 93 -5.46 -23.79 12.73
CA ALA A 93 -4.68 -24.98 12.36
C ALA A 93 -4.07 -25.73 13.56
N VAL A 94 -4.32 -25.26 14.79
CA VAL A 94 -3.93 -25.91 16.05
C VAL A 94 -5.09 -26.71 16.62
#